data_AF-A0A9P7HI04-F1
#
_entry.id   AF-A0A9P7HI04-F1
#
_cell.length_a   1.000
_cell.length_b   1.000
_cell.length_c   1.000
_cell.angle_alpha   90.00
_cell.angle_beta   90.00
_cell.angle_gamma   90.00
#
_symmetry.space_group_name_H-M   'P 1'
#
loop_
_entity.id
_entity.type
_entity.pdbx_description
1 polymer ?
#
loop_
_entity_poly.entity_id
_entity_poly.type
_entity_poly.pdbx_seq_one_letter_code
_entity_poly.pdbx_strand_id
1 'polypeptide(L)'
;MPHRIQLLSTTHFHYGLLTPRYAEKSSHIFSHCKVSRKQGYEILKGEFDRTFHSTYVKTRGRKKLLSEDSKDKLEKLYDEEGFEAKRLSWTNAAIEAGIEMEVSTDTVRTAAASRGLYKRIARQIQYKSDADCQAREAWARKELAKRPEPEDWHNVIFTDECHWGFGDEARQYIV
;
A
#
# COMPACT_ATOMS: atom_id res chain seq x y z
N MET A 1 48.10 35.81 -14.27
CA MET A 1 46.69 35.88 -14.74
C MET A 1 46.03 34.51 -14.57
N PRO A 2 44.71 34.44 -14.30
CA PRO A 2 44.14 33.47 -13.34
C PRO A 2 43.06 32.54 -13.98
N HIS A 3 42.35 31.62 -13.30
CA HIS A 3 42.18 31.31 -11.86
C HIS A 3 42.23 29.77 -11.61
N ARG A 4 42.31 29.36 -10.32
CA ARG A 4 41.73 28.08 -9.85
C ARG A 4 40.94 28.35 -8.57
N ILE A 5 39.61 28.23 -8.61
CA ILE A 5 38.74 28.41 -7.45
C ILE A 5 38.65 27.07 -6.71
N GLN A 6 39.12 27.02 -5.47
CA GLN A 6 38.75 25.98 -4.51
C GLN A 6 38.05 26.63 -3.33
N LEU A 7 36.73 26.45 -3.26
CA LEU A 7 35.94 26.85 -2.10
C LEU A 7 36.09 25.77 -1.02
N LEU A 8 37.03 25.99 -0.11
CA LEU A 8 37.14 25.27 1.16
C LEU A 8 37.05 26.29 2.30
N SER A 9 35.84 26.47 2.84
CA SER A 9 35.63 27.12 4.13
C SER A 9 34.80 26.21 5.02
N THR A 10 35.49 25.26 5.65
CA THR A 10 34.93 24.40 6.71
C THR A 10 34.67 25.24 7.95
N THR A 11 33.52 25.93 7.99
CA THR A 11 33.09 26.72 9.15
C THR A 11 32.72 25.79 10.30
N HIS A 12 33.69 25.57 11.20
CA HIS A 12 33.48 24.90 12.46
C HIS A 12 32.53 25.73 13.32
N PHE A 13 31.30 25.24 13.51
CA PHE A 13 30.38 25.79 14.52
C PHE A 13 30.81 25.32 15.91
N HIS A 14 31.62 26.14 16.59
CA HIS A 14 31.89 25.95 18.01
C HIS A 14 30.60 26.20 18.80
N TYR A 15 30.04 25.13 19.35
CA TYR A 15 29.05 25.21 20.43
C TYR A 15 29.76 25.70 21.70
N GLY A 16 29.69 27.00 21.96
CA GLY A 16 30.32 27.61 23.13
C GLY A 16 29.80 29.01 23.39
N LEU A 17 29.04 29.16 24.49
CA LEU A 17 28.66 30.43 25.13
C LEU A 17 27.94 31.44 24.22
N LEU A 18 26.60 31.38 24.24
CA LEU A 18 25.73 32.43 23.72
C LEU A 18 25.94 33.75 24.48
N THR A 19 26.85 34.59 23.98
CA THR A 19 26.99 35.97 24.45
C THR A 19 25.79 36.82 24.00
N PRO A 20 25.34 37.83 24.78
CA PRO A 20 24.14 38.61 24.46
C PRO A 20 24.17 39.31 23.08
N ARG A 21 25.37 39.54 22.52
CA ARG A 21 25.58 40.23 21.23
C ARG A 21 25.03 39.52 19.99
N TYR A 22 24.57 38.26 20.09
CA TYR A 22 23.98 37.55 18.94
C TYR A 22 22.44 37.60 18.88
N ALA A 23 21.75 38.02 19.95
CA ALA A 23 20.28 38.06 19.98
C ALA A 23 19.69 39.04 18.95
N GLU A 24 20.38 40.14 18.65
CA GLU A 24 19.94 41.14 17.66
C GLU A 24 19.93 40.58 16.23
N LYS A 25 20.91 39.73 15.89
CA LYS A 25 21.07 39.15 14.53
C LYS A 25 19.98 38.14 14.18
N SER A 26 19.44 37.41 15.16
CA SER A 26 18.35 36.46 14.94
C SER A 26 17.09 37.12 14.34
N SER A 27 16.85 38.39 14.67
CA SER A 27 15.70 39.14 14.13
C SER A 27 15.74 39.32 12.60
N HIS A 28 16.94 39.50 12.03
CA HIS A 28 17.14 39.60 10.58
C HIS A 28 16.97 38.24 9.89
N ILE A 29 17.39 37.14 10.53
CA ILE A 29 17.20 35.78 10.02
C ILE A 29 15.70 35.47 9.89
N PHE A 30 14.90 35.78 10.91
CA PHE A 30 13.45 35.59 10.85
C PHE A 30 12.80 36.42 9.73
N SER A 31 13.20 37.69 9.58
CA SER A 31 12.73 38.56 8.50
C SER A 31 13.11 38.04 7.11
N HIS A 32 14.32 37.52 6.94
CA HIS A 32 14.81 36.95 5.69
C HIS A 32 14.05 35.67 5.32
N CYS A 33 13.79 34.81 6.30
CA CYS A 33 12.97 33.59 6.14
C CYS A 33 11.45 33.87 6.10
N LYS A 34 11.00 35.13 6.19
CA LYS A 34 9.59 35.54 6.22
C LYS A 34 8.76 34.93 7.37
N VAL A 35 9.42 34.66 8.51
CA VAL A 35 8.79 34.13 9.73
C VAL A 35 8.64 35.25 10.75
N SER A 36 7.51 35.30 11.49
CA SER A 36 7.34 36.29 12.56
C SER A 36 8.35 36.07 13.68
N ARG A 37 8.78 37.14 14.39
CA ARG A 37 9.75 37.00 15.51
C ARG A 37 9.28 35.99 16.56
N LYS A 38 7.97 35.96 16.85
CA LYS A 38 7.37 35.01 17.79
C LYS A 38 7.56 33.56 17.32
N GLN A 39 7.15 33.23 16.10
CA GLN A 39 7.33 31.90 15.52
C GLN A 39 8.81 31.53 15.39
N GLY A 40 9.68 32.48 15.05
CA GLY A 40 11.12 32.26 14.97
C GLY A 40 11.72 31.82 16.31
N TYR A 41 11.34 32.46 17.41
CA TYR A 41 11.75 32.04 18.75
C TYR A 41 11.04 30.77 19.24
N GLU A 42 9.78 30.52 18.85
CA GLU A 42 9.09 29.25 19.12
C GLU A 42 9.77 28.07 18.42
N ILE A 43 10.21 28.25 17.17
CA ILE A 43 11.07 27.33 16.44
C ILE A 43 12.36 27.10 17.23
N LEU A 44 13.16 28.14 17.48
CA LEU A 44 14.45 28.00 18.20
C LEU A 44 14.35 27.43 19.63
N LYS A 45 13.16 27.43 20.24
CA LYS A 45 12.92 26.86 21.59
C LYS A 45 12.73 25.34 21.58
N GLY A 46 12.47 24.73 20.42
CA GLY A 46 12.37 23.28 20.30
C GLY A 46 13.74 22.59 20.35
N GLU A 47 13.83 21.47 21.04
CA GLU A 47 14.95 20.54 20.88
C GLU A 47 14.84 19.86 19.51
N PHE A 48 15.61 20.34 18.54
CA PHE A 48 15.67 19.74 17.21
C PHE A 48 16.57 18.51 17.21
N ASP A 49 15.94 17.33 17.34
CA ASP A 49 16.48 16.19 16.61
C ASP A 49 16.50 16.52 15.11
N ARG A 50 17.57 16.14 14.41
CA ARG A 50 17.78 16.45 12.99
C ARG A 50 16.89 15.62 12.08
N THR A 51 16.24 14.60 12.64
CA THR A 51 15.19 13.84 11.98
C THR A 51 13.93 14.72 11.90
N PHE A 52 13.61 15.24 10.70
CA PHE A 52 12.53 16.20 10.41
C PHE A 52 11.09 15.64 10.60
N HIS A 53 10.85 14.81 11.61
CA HIS A 53 9.53 14.32 11.97
C HIS A 53 8.82 15.34 12.86
N SER A 54 7.92 16.10 12.23
CA SER A 54 6.97 16.97 12.91
C SER A 54 6.17 16.18 13.98
N THR A 55 6.49 16.38 15.25
CA THR A 55 5.73 15.88 16.40
C THR A 55 4.35 16.53 16.55
N TYR A 56 4.03 17.54 15.74
CA TYR A 56 2.71 18.17 15.70
C TYR A 56 1.61 17.18 15.28
N VAL A 57 0.85 16.72 16.27
CA VAL A 57 -0.40 15.99 16.08
C VAL A 57 -1.45 16.95 15.49
N LYS A 58 -1.91 16.67 14.28
CA LYS A 58 -2.97 17.47 13.63
C LYS A 58 -4.29 17.32 14.39
N THR A 59 -4.60 18.29 15.25
CA THR A 59 -5.84 18.35 16.06
C THR A 59 -7.10 18.63 15.23
N ARG A 60 -6.97 19.13 13.99
CA ARG A 60 -8.10 19.44 13.11
C ARG A 60 -7.85 18.91 11.70
N GLY A 61 -8.80 18.14 11.19
CA GLY A 61 -8.81 17.61 9.83
C GLY A 61 -10.23 17.59 9.24
N ARG A 62 -10.35 17.35 7.94
CA ARG A 62 -11.65 17.10 7.28
C ARG A 62 -12.25 15.82 7.89
N LYS A 63 -13.50 15.87 8.33
CA LYS A 63 -14.23 14.66 8.78
C LYS A 63 -14.23 13.62 7.66
N LYS A 64 -14.03 12.35 7.99
CA LYS A 64 -14.18 11.24 7.03
C LYS A 64 -15.63 11.23 6.53
N LEU A 65 -15.82 10.90 5.25
CA LEU A 65 -17.16 10.82 4.63
C LEU A 65 -17.93 9.62 5.18
N LEU A 66 -17.28 8.45 5.22
CA LEU A 66 -17.83 7.24 5.82
C LEU A 66 -17.57 7.23 7.34
N SER A 67 -18.60 6.91 8.12
CA SER A 67 -18.50 6.65 9.55
C SER A 67 -17.83 5.30 9.82
N GLU A 68 -17.57 4.97 11.09
CA GLU A 68 -17.12 3.62 11.43
C GLU A 68 -18.26 2.59 11.26
N ASP A 69 -19.50 2.93 11.61
CA ASP A 69 -20.71 2.11 11.34
C ASP A 69 -20.86 1.75 9.85
N SER A 70 -20.60 2.68 8.93
CA SER A 70 -20.62 2.38 7.48
C SER A 70 -19.52 1.39 7.06
N LYS A 71 -18.40 1.31 7.81
CA LYS A 71 -17.37 0.29 7.56
C LYS A 71 -17.71 -1.04 8.21
N ASP A 72 -18.30 -1.03 9.41
CA ASP A 72 -18.80 -2.23 10.07
C ASP A 72 -19.83 -2.92 9.17
N LYS A 73 -20.69 -2.16 8.48
CA LYS A 73 -21.63 -2.68 7.46
C LYS A 73 -20.94 -3.28 6.22
N LEU A 74 -19.87 -2.67 5.72
CA LEU A 74 -19.09 -3.20 4.59
C LEU A 74 -18.32 -4.49 4.94
N GLU A 75 -17.82 -4.58 6.17
CA GLU A 75 -17.15 -5.76 6.70
C GLU A 75 -18.15 -6.89 6.95
N LYS A 76 -19.29 -6.56 7.57
CA LYS A 76 -20.41 -7.49 7.75
C LYS A 76 -20.92 -8.08 6.43
N LEU A 77 -21.06 -7.27 5.37
CA LEU A 77 -21.44 -7.77 4.03
C LEU A 77 -20.44 -8.82 3.50
N TYR A 78 -19.15 -8.64 3.77
CA TYR A 78 -18.11 -9.57 3.36
C TYR A 78 -18.15 -10.88 4.16
N ASP A 79 -18.40 -10.80 5.46
CA ASP A 79 -18.48 -11.97 6.35
C ASP A 79 -19.78 -12.78 6.13
N GLU A 80 -20.91 -12.12 5.83
CA GLU A 80 -22.21 -12.79 5.63
C GLU A 80 -22.37 -13.43 4.24
N GLU A 81 -21.93 -12.79 3.15
CA GLU A 81 -21.98 -13.40 1.80
C GLU A 81 -20.79 -14.33 1.49
N GLY A 82 -19.68 -14.22 2.23
CA GLY A 82 -18.54 -15.13 2.16
C GLY A 82 -17.77 -15.14 0.82
N PHE A 83 -17.13 -16.27 0.51
CA PHE A 83 -16.25 -16.40 -0.67
C PHE A 83 -17.00 -16.60 -2.00
N GLU A 84 -18.25 -17.07 -1.96
CA GLU A 84 -19.12 -17.23 -3.14
C GLU A 84 -19.91 -15.95 -3.48
N ALA A 85 -19.70 -14.87 -2.72
CA ALA A 85 -20.36 -13.58 -2.89
C ALA A 85 -20.27 -13.03 -4.32
N LYS A 86 -21.28 -12.23 -4.68
CA LYS A 86 -21.38 -11.59 -6.00
C LYS A 86 -20.13 -10.77 -6.30
N ARG A 87 -19.70 -10.71 -7.56
CA ARG A 87 -18.60 -9.82 -8.00
C ARG A 87 -19.07 -8.35 -8.05
N LEU A 88 -19.26 -7.74 -6.89
CA LEU A 88 -19.75 -6.37 -6.77
C LEU A 88 -18.70 -5.34 -7.19
N SER A 89 -19.13 -4.25 -7.83
CA SER A 89 -18.34 -3.02 -7.92
C SER A 89 -18.18 -2.39 -6.51
N TRP A 90 -17.27 -1.44 -6.30
CA TRP A 90 -17.18 -0.82 -4.95
C TRP A 90 -18.42 0.03 -4.65
N THR A 91 -19.02 0.64 -5.67
CA THR A 91 -20.28 1.36 -5.60
C THR A 91 -21.43 0.41 -5.21
N ASN A 92 -21.53 -0.75 -5.87
CA ASN A 92 -22.58 -1.74 -5.58
C ASN A 92 -22.41 -2.33 -4.17
N ALA A 93 -21.18 -2.62 -3.75
CA ALA A 93 -20.90 -3.09 -2.38
C ALA A 93 -21.32 -2.07 -1.31
N ALA A 94 -21.20 -0.76 -1.58
CA ALA A 94 -21.71 0.27 -0.67
C ALA A 94 -23.24 0.30 -0.63
N ILE A 95 -23.90 0.20 -1.78
CA ILE A 95 -25.37 0.14 -1.89
C ILE A 95 -25.92 -1.10 -1.16
N GLU A 96 -25.33 -2.27 -1.39
CA GLU A 96 -25.76 -3.55 -0.82
C GLU A 96 -25.46 -3.65 0.69
N ALA A 97 -24.41 -2.96 1.18
CA ALA A 97 -24.16 -2.74 2.60
C ALA A 97 -25.08 -1.67 3.26
N GLY A 98 -26.05 -1.11 2.53
CA GLY A 98 -26.99 -0.11 3.06
C GLY A 98 -26.35 1.26 3.33
N ILE A 99 -25.32 1.64 2.57
CA ILE A 99 -24.73 2.99 2.62
C ILE A 99 -25.50 3.89 1.65
N GLU A 100 -26.49 4.61 2.19
CA GLU A 100 -27.40 5.48 1.43
C GLU A 100 -26.73 6.74 0.85
N MET A 101 -25.53 7.10 1.32
CA MET A 101 -24.82 8.30 0.84
C MET A 101 -24.09 8.05 -0.49
N GLU A 102 -24.19 9.01 -1.41
CA GLU A 102 -23.42 9.00 -2.65
C GLU A 102 -21.92 9.25 -2.35
N VAL A 103 -21.16 8.15 -2.24
CA VAL A 103 -19.71 8.16 -2.02
C VAL A 103 -18.96 7.68 -3.25
N SER A 104 -17.83 8.33 -3.54
CA SER A 104 -16.97 7.90 -4.64
C SER A 104 -16.37 6.51 -4.39
N THR A 105 -16.20 5.75 -5.48
CA THR A 105 -15.55 4.44 -5.52
C THR A 105 -14.25 4.38 -4.71
N ASP A 106 -13.44 5.44 -4.80
CA ASP A 106 -12.16 5.56 -4.09
C ASP A 106 -12.32 5.82 -2.59
N THR A 107 -13.40 6.49 -2.17
CA THR A 107 -13.74 6.67 -0.75
C THR A 107 -14.10 5.32 -0.13
N VAL A 108 -14.96 4.54 -0.80
CA VAL A 108 -15.34 3.18 -0.36
C VAL A 108 -14.12 2.27 -0.32
N ARG A 109 -13.31 2.23 -1.40
CA ARG A 109 -12.07 1.44 -1.47
C ARG A 109 -11.10 1.79 -0.32
N THR A 110 -10.92 3.07 -0.02
CA THR A 110 -10.01 3.52 1.05
C THR A 110 -10.54 3.17 2.44
N ALA A 111 -11.86 3.24 2.65
CA ALA A 111 -12.48 2.83 3.91
C ALA A 111 -12.42 1.31 4.11
N ALA A 112 -12.73 0.51 3.09
CA ALA A 112 -12.59 -0.94 3.10
C ALA A 112 -11.13 -1.38 3.35
N ALA A 113 -10.17 -0.75 2.67
CA ALA A 113 -8.75 -0.99 2.91
C ALA A 113 -8.31 -0.67 4.35
N SER A 114 -8.98 0.25 5.06
CA SER A 114 -8.72 0.52 6.48
C SER A 114 -9.20 -0.57 7.45
N ARG A 115 -9.99 -1.54 6.95
CA ARG A 115 -10.34 -2.81 7.62
C ARG A 115 -9.61 -4.02 7.01
N GLY A 116 -8.61 -3.80 6.14
CA GLY A 116 -7.88 -4.88 5.46
C GLY A 116 -8.66 -5.56 4.34
N LEU A 117 -9.81 -5.02 3.92
CA LEU A 117 -10.62 -5.55 2.82
C LEU A 117 -10.09 -5.05 1.47
N TYR A 118 -9.69 -5.99 0.61
CA TYR A 118 -9.13 -5.70 -0.71
C TYR A 118 -9.76 -6.54 -1.79
N LYS A 119 -10.02 -5.94 -2.95
CA LYS A 119 -10.37 -6.71 -4.15
C LYS A 119 -9.14 -7.40 -4.71
N ARG A 120 -9.24 -8.71 -4.86
CA ARG A 120 -8.29 -9.53 -5.62
C ARG A 120 -8.82 -9.71 -7.04
N ILE A 121 -7.92 -9.73 -8.02
CA ILE A 121 -8.26 -10.17 -9.36
C ILE A 121 -8.66 -11.65 -9.26
N ALA A 122 -9.84 -12.00 -9.76
CA ALA A 122 -10.30 -13.39 -9.77
C ALA A 122 -9.32 -14.22 -10.60
N ARG A 123 -8.92 -15.40 -10.08
CA ARG A 123 -8.09 -16.34 -10.86
C ARG A 123 -8.84 -16.72 -12.14
N GLN A 124 -8.16 -16.68 -13.26
CA GLN A 124 -8.67 -17.27 -14.49
C GLN A 124 -8.63 -18.79 -14.32
N ILE A 125 -9.82 -19.40 -14.25
CA ILE A 125 -10.01 -20.84 -14.13
C ILE A 125 -10.86 -21.24 -15.33
N GLN A 126 -10.41 -22.24 -16.09
CA GLN A 126 -11.22 -22.81 -17.15
C GLN A 126 -12.49 -23.40 -16.55
N TYR A 127 -13.65 -23.12 -17.15
CA TYR A 127 -14.88 -23.84 -16.81
C TYR A 127 -14.67 -25.35 -16.96
N LYS A 128 -15.25 -26.12 -16.04
CA LYS A 128 -15.29 -27.58 -16.06
C LYS A 128 -16.74 -28.00 -15.85
N SER A 129 -17.20 -29.00 -16.59
CA SER A 129 -18.52 -29.58 -16.36
C SER A 129 -18.50 -30.41 -15.07
N ASP A 130 -19.67 -30.65 -14.47
CA ASP A 130 -19.78 -31.52 -13.29
C ASP A 130 -19.24 -32.93 -13.58
N ALA A 131 -19.41 -33.41 -14.81
CA ALA A 131 -18.85 -34.68 -15.28
C ALA A 131 -17.30 -34.66 -15.30
N ASP A 132 -16.68 -33.57 -15.77
CA ASP A 132 -15.21 -33.41 -15.71
C ASP A 132 -14.72 -33.36 -14.27
N CYS A 133 -15.43 -32.65 -13.39
CA CYS A 133 -15.10 -32.55 -11.97
C CYS A 133 -15.13 -33.93 -11.30
N GLN A 134 -16.22 -34.69 -11.49
CA GLN A 134 -16.36 -36.06 -10.98
C GLN A 134 -15.30 -37.01 -11.56
N ALA A 135 -15.01 -36.94 -12.86
CA ALA A 135 -14.00 -37.78 -13.50
C ALA A 135 -12.59 -37.49 -12.96
N ARG A 136 -12.25 -36.21 -12.77
CA ARG A 136 -10.97 -35.78 -12.19
C ARG A 136 -10.85 -36.20 -10.72
N GLU A 137 -11.91 -36.07 -9.94
CA GLU A 137 -11.93 -36.52 -8.54
C GLU A 137 -11.77 -38.04 -8.43
N ALA A 138 -12.53 -38.81 -9.23
CA ALA A 138 -12.44 -40.27 -9.27
C ALA A 138 -11.04 -40.74 -9.69
N TRP A 139 -10.41 -40.08 -10.66
CA TRP A 139 -9.02 -40.34 -11.05
C TRP A 139 -8.04 -40.02 -9.91
N ALA A 140 -8.16 -38.85 -9.27
CA ALA A 140 -7.29 -38.44 -8.17
C ALA A 140 -7.39 -39.40 -6.98
N ARG A 141 -8.61 -39.76 -6.56
CA ARG A 141 -8.85 -40.78 -5.50
C ARG A 141 -8.23 -42.14 -5.88
N LYS A 142 -8.36 -42.55 -7.14
CA LYS A 142 -7.81 -43.83 -7.65
C LYS A 142 -6.28 -43.85 -7.67
N GLU A 143 -5.62 -42.78 -8.10
CA GLU A 143 -4.15 -42.74 -8.13
C GLU A 143 -3.54 -42.54 -6.73
N LEU A 144 -4.20 -41.77 -5.85
CA LEU A 144 -3.81 -41.64 -4.45
C LEU A 144 -3.91 -42.99 -3.71
N ALA A 145 -4.95 -43.79 -3.97
CA ALA A 145 -5.08 -45.13 -3.40
C ALA A 145 -3.99 -46.12 -3.87
N LYS A 146 -3.31 -45.85 -5.00
CA LYS A 146 -2.17 -46.65 -5.48
C LYS A 146 -0.82 -46.15 -4.98
N ARG A 147 -0.74 -44.87 -4.61
CA ARG A 147 0.49 -44.14 -4.24
C ARG A 147 0.18 -43.24 -3.03
N PRO A 148 -0.07 -43.85 -1.85
CA PRO A 148 -0.49 -43.11 -0.67
C PRO A 148 0.65 -42.24 -0.11
N GLU A 149 1.89 -42.69 -0.19
CA GLU A 149 3.04 -41.97 0.37
C GLU A 149 3.67 -41.03 -0.68
N PRO A 150 4.25 -39.88 -0.29
CA PRO A 150 4.88 -38.94 -1.22
C PRO A 150 5.98 -39.58 -2.08
N GLU A 151 6.76 -40.50 -1.53
CA GLU A 151 7.88 -41.18 -2.18
C GLU A 151 7.45 -42.03 -3.38
N ASP A 152 6.22 -42.56 -3.38
CA ASP A 152 5.67 -43.36 -4.47
C ASP A 152 5.55 -42.55 -5.79
N TRP A 153 5.46 -41.22 -5.67
CA TRP A 153 5.35 -40.30 -6.81
C TRP A 153 6.69 -39.97 -7.46
N HIS A 154 7.84 -40.26 -6.82
CA HIS A 154 9.17 -39.97 -7.38
C HIS A 154 9.45 -40.71 -8.70
N ASN A 155 8.79 -41.84 -8.95
CA ASN A 155 8.92 -42.62 -10.19
C ASN A 155 7.87 -42.24 -11.25
N VAL A 156 7.03 -41.23 -11.00
CA VAL A 156 6.00 -40.78 -11.94
C VAL A 156 6.54 -39.62 -12.78
N ILE A 157 6.79 -39.88 -14.07
CA ILE A 157 7.19 -38.86 -15.04
C ILE A 157 5.93 -38.30 -15.70
N PHE A 158 5.69 -37.01 -15.53
CA PHE A 158 4.65 -36.27 -16.26
C PHE A 158 5.25 -35.66 -17.52
N THR A 159 4.56 -35.83 -18.65
CA THR A 159 4.89 -35.20 -19.93
C THR A 159 3.66 -34.43 -20.41
N ASP A 160 3.86 -33.21 -20.90
CA ASP A 160 2.82 -32.38 -21.49
C ASP A 160 3.34 -31.70 -22.76
N GLU A 161 2.45 -31.33 -23.67
CA GLU A 161 2.81 -30.59 -24.88
C GLU A 161 2.68 -29.09 -24.62
N CYS A 162 3.74 -28.34 -24.90
CA CYS A 162 3.81 -26.91 -24.61
C CYS A 162 4.08 -26.13 -25.91
N HIS A 163 3.20 -25.19 -26.23
CA HIS A 163 3.37 -24.32 -27.38
C HIS A 163 4.37 -23.20 -27.05
N TRP A 164 5.26 -22.92 -28.00
CA TRP A 164 6.23 -21.84 -27.92
C TRP A 164 6.24 -21.06 -29.24
N GLY A 165 6.60 -19.78 -29.17
CA GLY A 165 6.63 -18.89 -30.32
C GLY A 165 7.72 -17.84 -30.24
N PHE A 166 7.89 -17.10 -31.34
CA PHE A 166 8.73 -15.91 -31.40
C PHE A 166 7.84 -14.66 -31.47
N GLY A 167 8.13 -13.65 -30.65
CA GLY A 167 7.54 -12.32 -30.80
C GLY A 167 8.28 -11.48 -31.83
N ASP A 168 7.74 -10.29 -32.14
CA ASP A 168 8.27 -9.38 -33.18
C ASP A 168 9.74 -8.98 -32.97
N GLU A 169 10.23 -9.00 -31.73
CA GLU A 169 11.65 -8.75 -31.38
C GLU A 169 12.53 -10.03 -31.42
N ALA A 170 12.08 -11.09 -32.10
CA ALA A 170 12.70 -12.43 -32.11
C ALA A 170 12.90 -13.06 -30.70
N ARG A 171 12.20 -12.56 -29.68
CA ARG A 171 12.20 -13.14 -28.33
C ARG A 171 11.33 -14.39 -28.30
N GLN A 172 11.88 -15.49 -27.82
CA GLN A 172 11.13 -16.71 -27.56
C GLN A 172 10.24 -16.54 -26.32
N TYR A 173 9.01 -17.05 -26.39
CA TYR A 173 8.12 -17.16 -25.25
C TYR A 173 7.33 -18.47 -25.30
N ILE A 174 6.97 -18.95 -24.12
CA ILE A 174 6.00 -20.03 -23.92
C ILE A 174 4.61 -19.41 -23.90
N VAL A 175 3.64 -20.06 -24.56
CA VAL A 175 2.25 -19.61 -24.73
C VAL A 175 1.36 -20.14 -23.60
#